data_AF-A0A9C9W4S1-F1
#
_entry.id   AF-A0A9C9W4S1-F1
#
_cell.length_a   1.000
_cell.length_b   1.000
_cell.length_c   1.000
_cell.angle_alpha   90.00
_cell.angle_beta   90.00
_cell.angle_gamma   90.00
#
_symmetry.space_group_name_H-M   'P 1'
#
loop_
_entity.id
_entity.type
_entity.pdbx_description
1 polymer ?
#
loop_
_entity_poly.entity_id
_entity_poly.type
_entity_poly.pdbx_seq_one_letter_code
_entity_poly.pdbx_strand_id
1 'polypeptide(L)'
;SFWGEPEAGLIGNRLLVRDDTPVHSALHEACHYICMSPDRRAGLHTDAGGDYDEENAVCYLQILLADRLDGVGCGRLMQDMDAWGYSFRLGSARSWFEQDADDARRWLLRHGLIDRHDRVLGQLRRQP
;
A
#
# COMPACT_ATOMS: atom_id res chain seq x y z
N SER A 1 12.36 -3.66 6.88
CA SER A 1 11.72 -2.33 6.91
C SER A 1 12.78 -1.26 7.11
N PHE A 2 12.82 -0.24 6.24
CA PHE A 2 13.90 0.75 6.12
C PHE A 2 13.52 2.11 6.76
N TRP A 3 12.35 2.23 7.41
CA TRP A 3 11.77 3.52 7.80
C TRP A 3 11.32 3.51 9.27
N GLY A 4 12.26 3.72 10.20
CA GLY A 4 12.10 3.52 11.64
C GLY A 4 10.82 4.03 12.35
N GLU A 5 10.53 3.40 13.49
CA GLU A 5 9.51 3.65 14.54
C GLU A 5 8.54 4.85 14.35
N PRO A 6 7.20 4.66 14.31
CA PRO A 6 6.42 3.46 14.62
C PRO A 6 5.86 2.80 13.34
N GLU A 7 6.54 1.77 12.86
CA GLU A 7 6.05 0.95 11.74
C GLU A 7 4.96 -0.03 12.24
N ALA A 8 3.92 -0.25 11.44
CA ALA A 8 3.11 -1.44 11.53
C ALA A 8 3.96 -2.67 11.14
N GLY A 9 3.56 -3.85 11.59
CA GLY A 9 4.22 -5.10 11.23
C GLY A 9 3.24 -6.15 10.77
N LEU A 10 3.67 -7.00 9.85
CA LEU A 10 2.87 -8.11 9.34
C LEU A 10 3.47 -9.45 9.79
N ILE A 11 2.70 -10.26 10.52
CA ILE A 11 3.06 -11.64 10.87
C ILE A 11 2.03 -12.62 10.33
N GLY A 12 2.39 -13.35 9.28
CA GLY A 12 1.44 -14.17 8.53
C GLY A 12 0.27 -13.31 8.02
N ASN A 13 -0.95 -13.62 8.45
CA ASN A 13 -2.15 -12.85 8.10
C ASN A 13 -2.56 -11.81 9.16
N ARG A 14 -1.68 -11.47 10.10
CA ARG A 14 -1.97 -10.56 11.21
C ARG A 14 -1.21 -9.27 11.03
N LEU A 15 -1.95 -8.17 10.93
CA LEU A 15 -1.42 -6.82 11.01
C LEU A 15 -1.31 -6.43 12.49
N LEU A 16 -0.11 -6.04 12.91
CA LEU A 16 0.20 -5.57 14.25
C LEU A 16 0.43 -4.07 14.21
N VAL A 17 -0.30 -3.35 15.04
CA VAL A 17 -0.23 -1.89 15.19
C VAL A 17 -0.15 -1.55 16.67
N ARG A 18 0.43 -0.38 16.95
CA ARG A 18 0.42 0.29 18.25
C ARG A 18 -0.59 1.44 18.20
N ASP A 19 -0.92 1.98 19.36
CA ASP A 19 -1.80 3.14 19.48
C ASP A 19 -1.27 4.39 18.77
N ASP A 20 0.06 4.47 18.58
CA ASP A 20 0.75 5.54 17.88
C ASP A 20 1.16 5.18 16.44
N THR A 21 0.79 4.01 15.93
CA THR A 21 1.08 3.62 14.55
C THR A 21 0.33 4.55 13.58
N PRO A 22 1.04 5.26 12.67
CA PRO A 22 0.40 6.09 11.67
C PRO A 22 -0.48 5.25 10.72
N VAL A 23 -1.61 5.82 10.31
CA VAL A 23 -2.56 5.15 9.41
C VAL A 23 -1.90 4.71 8.11
N HIS A 24 -1.02 5.54 7.54
CA HIS A 24 -0.30 5.17 6.31
C HIS A 24 0.57 3.93 6.51
N SER A 25 1.21 3.76 7.66
CA SER A 25 2.02 2.57 7.93
C SER A 25 1.16 1.32 8.06
N ALA A 26 0.04 1.41 8.79
CA ALA A 26 -0.92 0.30 8.89
C ALA A 26 -1.51 -0.10 7.53
N LEU A 27 -1.87 0.89 6.70
CA LEU A 27 -2.38 0.64 5.36
C LEU A 27 -1.31 0.06 4.42
N HIS A 28 -0.07 0.52 4.53
CA HIS A 28 1.05 0.03 3.73
C HIS A 28 1.25 -1.48 3.95
N GLU A 29 1.36 -1.90 5.21
CA GLU A 29 1.50 -3.32 5.57
C GLU A 29 0.27 -4.16 5.20
N ALA A 30 -0.95 -3.62 5.35
CA ALA A 30 -2.15 -4.28 4.86
C ALA A 30 -2.11 -4.48 3.33
N CYS A 31 -1.64 -3.46 2.60
CA CYS A 31 -1.52 -3.50 1.14
C CYS A 31 -0.46 -4.50 0.69
N HIS A 32 0.67 -4.65 1.41
CA HIS A 32 1.61 -5.73 1.15
C HIS A 32 0.91 -7.09 1.19
N TYR A 33 0.12 -7.38 2.22
CA TYR A 33 -0.61 -8.66 2.30
C TYR A 33 -1.60 -8.86 1.12
N ILE A 34 -2.30 -7.80 0.72
CA ILE A 34 -3.25 -7.82 -0.40
C ILE A 34 -2.53 -8.09 -1.73
N CYS A 35 -1.42 -7.39 -1.99
CA CYS A 35 -0.64 -7.46 -3.23
C CYS A 35 0.25 -8.69 -3.32
N MET A 36 0.61 -9.30 -2.20
CA MET A 36 1.49 -10.48 -2.15
C MET A 36 0.89 -11.67 -2.91
N SER A 37 1.73 -12.50 -3.54
CA SER A 37 1.25 -13.73 -4.17
C SER A 37 0.76 -14.76 -3.12
N PRO A 38 -0.12 -15.72 -3.49
CA PRO A 38 -0.55 -16.76 -2.57
C PRO A 38 0.59 -17.58 -1.95
N ASP A 39 1.61 -17.92 -2.76
CA ASP A 39 2.75 -18.72 -2.32
C ASP A 39 3.60 -17.96 -1.28
N ARG A 40 3.83 -16.67 -1.50
CA ARG A 40 4.52 -15.80 -0.53
C ARG A 40 3.72 -15.64 0.76
N ARG A 41 2.39 -15.46 0.66
CA ARG A 41 1.53 -15.40 1.87
C ARG A 41 1.55 -16.69 2.68
N ALA A 42 1.62 -17.85 2.04
CA ALA A 42 1.67 -19.14 2.72
C ALA A 42 2.96 -19.33 3.55
N GLY A 43 4.08 -18.75 3.08
CA GLY A 43 5.37 -18.77 3.75
C GLY A 43 5.69 -17.52 4.59
N LEU A 44 4.76 -16.57 4.68
CA LEU A 44 5.03 -15.27 5.30
C LEU A 44 5.21 -15.38 6.82
N HIS A 45 6.38 -14.95 7.30
CA HIS A 45 6.65 -14.82 8.72
C HIS A 45 6.73 -13.36 9.17
N THR A 46 7.63 -12.57 8.58
CA THR A 46 7.80 -11.13 8.90
C THR A 46 8.25 -10.30 7.71
N ASP A 47 8.96 -10.90 6.74
CA ASP A 47 9.41 -10.20 5.54
C ASP A 47 8.38 -10.41 4.43
N ALA A 48 7.69 -9.33 4.07
CA ALA A 48 6.80 -9.36 2.93
C ALA A 48 7.57 -9.62 1.62
N GLY A 49 8.77 -9.06 1.47
CA GLY A 49 9.47 -8.95 0.19
C GLY A 49 8.63 -8.19 -0.85
N GLY A 50 9.08 -8.20 -2.11
CA GLY A 50 8.37 -7.54 -3.21
C GLY A 50 9.34 -7.12 -4.31
N ASP A 51 8.80 -6.85 -5.49
CA ASP A 51 9.53 -6.13 -6.54
C ASP A 51 9.08 -4.67 -6.58
N TYR A 52 9.80 -3.86 -7.34
CA TYR A 52 9.51 -2.43 -7.46
C TYR A 52 8.07 -2.12 -7.92
N ASP A 53 7.53 -2.93 -8.82
CA ASP A 53 6.17 -2.73 -9.34
C ASP A 53 5.12 -3.03 -8.26
N GLU A 54 5.33 -4.08 -7.46
CA GLU A 54 4.49 -4.43 -6.32
C GLU A 54 4.54 -3.37 -5.23
N GLU A 55 5.71 -2.81 -4.91
CA GLU A 55 5.87 -1.71 -3.95
C GLU A 55 5.12 -0.44 -4.39
N ASN A 56 5.21 -0.09 -5.68
CA ASN A 56 4.45 1.03 -6.24
C ASN A 56 2.94 0.76 -6.17
N ALA A 57 2.51 -0.48 -6.46
CA ALA A 57 1.11 -0.89 -6.34
C ALA A 57 0.59 -0.83 -4.90
N VAL A 58 1.41 -1.22 -3.92
CA VAL A 58 1.14 -1.08 -2.48
C VAL A 58 0.92 0.39 -2.13
N CYS A 59 1.82 1.28 -2.58
CA CYS A 59 1.69 2.73 -2.37
C CYS A 59 0.43 3.32 -3.00
N TYR A 60 0.01 2.82 -4.15
CA TYR A 60 -1.19 3.30 -4.83
C TYR A 60 -2.45 2.81 -4.11
N LEU A 61 -2.47 1.54 -3.72
CA LEU A 61 -3.61 0.92 -3.05
C LEU A 61 -3.88 1.53 -1.67
N GLN A 62 -2.84 1.87 -0.90
CA GLN A 62 -3.04 2.52 0.41
C GLN A 62 -3.74 3.87 0.27
N ILE A 63 -3.45 4.65 -0.78
CA ILE A 63 -4.11 5.93 -1.05
C ILE A 63 -5.60 5.70 -1.32
N LEU A 64 -5.93 4.74 -2.19
CA LEU A 64 -7.33 4.41 -2.49
C LEU A 64 -8.09 3.89 -1.26
N LEU A 65 -7.44 3.09 -0.41
CA LEU A 65 -8.04 2.59 0.83
C LEU A 65 -8.26 3.71 1.85
N ALA A 66 -7.39 4.72 1.90
CA ALA A 66 -7.59 5.85 2.80
C ALA A 66 -8.85 6.65 2.48
N ASP A 67 -9.28 6.70 1.21
CA ASP A 67 -10.57 7.33 0.83
C ASP A 67 -11.79 6.64 1.44
N ARG A 68 -11.63 5.38 1.86
CA ARG A 68 -12.68 4.60 2.52
C ARG A 68 -12.74 4.81 4.03
N LEU A 69 -11.78 5.54 4.60
CA LEU A 69 -11.67 5.78 6.04
C LEU A 69 -12.11 7.20 6.40
N ASP A 70 -13.11 7.30 7.27
CA ASP A 70 -13.60 8.57 7.77
C ASP A 70 -12.48 9.36 8.47
N GLY A 71 -12.30 10.63 8.07
CA GLY A 71 -11.29 11.51 8.66
C GLY A 71 -9.86 11.33 8.14
N VAL A 72 -9.62 10.38 7.23
CA VAL A 72 -8.32 10.20 6.55
C VAL A 72 -8.43 10.77 5.13
N GLY A 73 -8.98 10.01 4.18
CA GLY A 73 -9.04 10.44 2.77
C GLY A 73 -7.69 10.40 2.05
N CYS A 74 -7.72 10.30 0.73
CA CYS A 74 -6.51 10.29 -0.11
C CYS A 74 -5.61 11.51 0.17
N GLY A 75 -6.22 12.69 0.25
CA GLY A 75 -5.51 13.96 0.36
C GLY A 75 -4.69 14.11 1.63
N ARG A 76 -5.18 13.58 2.76
CA ARG A 76 -4.43 13.55 4.03
C ARG A 76 -3.36 12.48 4.00
N LEU A 77 -3.69 11.27 3.52
CA LEU A 77 -2.73 10.18 3.49
C LEU A 77 -1.47 10.54 2.70
N MET A 78 -1.63 11.17 1.53
CA MET A 78 -0.50 11.62 0.72
C MET A 78 0.38 12.65 1.45
N GLN A 79 -0.22 13.54 2.24
CA GLN A 79 0.56 14.48 3.07
C GLN A 79 1.30 13.76 4.19
N ASP A 80 0.67 12.78 4.83
CA ASP A 80 1.30 11.97 5.87
C ASP A 80 2.47 11.14 5.28
N MET A 81 2.30 10.58 4.08
CA MET A 81 3.36 9.90 3.34
C MET A 81 4.55 10.84 3.06
N ASP A 82 4.29 12.04 2.55
CA ASP A 82 5.33 13.03 2.27
C ASP A 82 6.05 13.47 3.55
N ALA A 83 5.30 13.72 4.64
CA ALA A 83 5.86 14.10 5.95
C ALA A 83 6.68 12.97 6.58
N TRP A 84 6.30 11.71 6.32
CA TRP A 84 7.06 10.53 6.74
C TRP A 84 8.37 10.38 5.95
N GLY A 85 8.47 10.97 4.76
CA GLY A 85 9.66 10.95 3.91
C GLY A 85 9.56 10.01 2.71
N TYR A 86 8.35 9.65 2.27
CA TYR A 86 8.19 8.97 0.99
C TYR A 86 8.81 9.82 -0.13
N SER A 87 9.63 9.19 -0.97
CA SER A 87 10.32 9.86 -2.06
C SER A 87 9.86 9.29 -3.39
N PHE A 88 9.15 10.13 -4.15
CA PHE A 88 8.71 9.81 -5.50
C PHE A 88 9.42 10.70 -6.52
N ARG A 89 9.47 10.24 -7.78
CA ARG A 89 10.18 10.92 -8.88
C ARG A 89 9.75 12.39 -9.05
N LEU A 90 8.47 12.69 -8.82
CA LEU A 90 7.89 14.04 -8.95
C LEU A 90 7.86 14.83 -7.63
N GLY A 91 8.55 14.35 -6.58
CA GLY A 91 8.79 15.09 -5.34
C GLY A 91 7.64 15.11 -4.32
N SER A 92 6.45 14.59 -4.65
CA SER A 92 5.37 14.37 -3.68
C SER A 92 4.51 13.15 -4.05
N ALA A 93 3.88 12.55 -3.04
CA ALA A 93 2.93 11.46 -3.20
C ALA A 93 1.75 11.87 -4.08
N ARG A 94 1.28 13.13 -3.97
CA ARG A 94 0.20 13.64 -4.82
C ARG A 94 0.62 13.72 -6.28
N SER A 95 1.74 14.37 -6.59
CA SER A 95 2.21 14.49 -7.97
C SER A 95 2.43 13.11 -8.58
N TRP A 96 2.99 12.17 -7.81
CA TRP A 96 3.14 10.80 -8.25
C TRP A 96 1.80 10.12 -8.52
N PHE A 97 0.86 10.14 -7.57
CA PHE A 97 -0.43 9.47 -7.71
C PHE A 97 -1.24 9.98 -8.91
N GLU A 98 -1.21 11.29 -9.16
CA GLU A 98 -1.99 11.92 -10.23
C GLU A 98 -1.31 11.86 -11.61
N GLN A 99 0.02 11.74 -11.68
CA GLN A 99 0.76 11.99 -12.94
C GLN A 99 1.82 10.92 -13.29
N ASP A 100 2.23 10.05 -12.37
CA ASP A 100 3.38 9.14 -12.56
C ASP A 100 3.17 7.73 -11.95
N ALA A 101 1.93 7.37 -11.59
CA ALA A 101 1.59 6.08 -10.98
C ALA A 101 0.85 5.11 -11.92
N ASP A 102 0.96 5.32 -13.22
CA ASP A 102 0.28 4.55 -14.26
C ASP A 102 0.67 3.06 -14.26
N ASP A 103 1.93 2.77 -13.96
CA ASP A 103 2.48 1.43 -13.79
C ASP A 103 1.83 0.70 -12.61
N ALA A 104 1.78 1.35 -11.44
CA ALA A 104 1.15 0.87 -10.22
C ALA A 104 -0.34 0.57 -10.45
N ARG A 105 -1.04 1.51 -11.07
CA ARG A 105 -2.46 1.39 -11.43
C ARG A 105 -2.70 0.22 -12.36
N ARG A 106 -1.91 0.08 -13.43
CA ARG A 106 -2.01 -1.04 -14.37
C ARG A 106 -1.72 -2.38 -13.68
N TRP A 107 -0.76 -2.41 -12.76
CA TRP A 107 -0.46 -3.60 -11.99
C TRP A 107 -1.65 -4.06 -11.15
N LEU A 108 -2.29 -3.14 -10.41
CA LEU A 108 -3.48 -3.44 -9.61
C LEU A 108 -4.66 -3.90 -10.47
N LEU A 109 -4.85 -3.30 -11.65
CA LEU A 109 -5.87 -3.72 -12.62
C LEU A 109 -5.62 -5.13 -13.13
N ARG A 110 -4.37 -5.46 -13.51
CA ARG A 110 -4.00 -6.80 -14.01
C ARG A 110 -4.27 -7.89 -12.98
N HIS A 111 -4.01 -7.60 -11.70
CA HIS A 111 -4.28 -8.55 -10.61
C HIS A 111 -5.71 -8.46 -10.06
N GLY A 112 -6.56 -7.61 -10.64
CA GLY A 112 -7.97 -7.46 -10.26
C GLY A 112 -8.15 -6.94 -8.83
N LEU A 113 -7.22 -6.12 -8.32
CA LEU A 113 -7.32 -5.54 -6.98
C LEU A 113 -8.14 -4.25 -6.97
N ILE A 114 -8.19 -3.58 -8.12
CA ILE A 114 -9.03 -2.40 -8.38
C ILE A 114 -9.80 -2.56 -9.70
N ASP A 115 -10.87 -1.80 -9.87
CA ASP A 115 -11.57 -1.67 -11.16
C ASP A 115 -11.02 -0.51 -12.01
N ARG A 116 -11.55 -0.36 -13.23
CA ARG A 116 -11.15 0.69 -14.18
C ARG A 116 -11.42 2.13 -13.71
N HIS A 117 -12.19 2.31 -12.63
CA HIS A 117 -12.49 3.59 -11.99
C HIS A 117 -11.78 3.72 -10.63
N ASP A 118 -10.74 2.92 -10.41
CA ASP A 118 -9.89 2.93 -9.21
C ASP A 118 -10.64 2.56 -7.92
N ARG A 119 -11.73 1.80 -8.04
CA ARG A 119 -12.45 1.26 -6.89
C ARG A 119 -11.81 -0.04 -6.43
N VAL A 120 -11.46 -0.11 -5.15
CA VAL A 120 -10.90 -1.32 -4.53
C VAL A 120 -11.94 -2.44 -4.52
N LEU A 121 -11.54 -3.62 -5.02
CA LEU A 121 -12.42 -4.78 -5.20
C LEU A 121 -12.52 -5.70 -3.98
N GLY A 122 -11.74 -5.43 -2.92
CA GLY A 122 -11.83 -6.16 -1.65
C GLY A 122 -11.39 -7.62 -1.73
N GLN A 123 -10.45 -7.93 -2.63
CA GLN A 123 -9.91 -9.28 -2.80
C GLN A 123 -8.38 -9.29 -2.69
N LEU A 124 -7.82 -10.44 -2.31
CA LEU A 124 -6.38 -10.68 -2.31
C LEU A 124 -5.90 -11.09 -3.70
N ARG A 125 -4.65 -10.79 -4.06
CA ARG A 125 -4.05 -11.25 -5.34
C ARG A 125 -4.09 -12.77 -5.40
N ARG A 126 -4.69 -13.32 -6.46
CA ARG A 126 -4.93 -14.77 -6.56
C ARG A 126 -3.91 -15.53 -7.39
N GLN A 127 -3.10 -14.83 -8.17
CA GLN A 127 -2.16 -15.42 -9.13
C GLN A 127 -0.80 -14.73 -9.01
N PRO A 128 0.31 -15.48 -9.20
CA PRO A 128 1.64 -14.89 -9.29
C PRO A 128 1.76 -13.92 -10.46
#